data_AF-A0A5R8LNN0-F1
#
_entry.id   AF-A0A5R8LNN0-F1
#
_cell.length_a   1.000
_cell.length_b   1.000
_cell.length_c   1.000
_cell.angle_alpha   90.00
_cell.angle_beta   90.00
_cell.angle_gamma   90.00
#
_symmetry.space_group_name_H-M   'P 1'
#
loop_
_entity.id
_entity.type
_entity.pdbx_description
1 polymer ?
#
loop_
_entity_poly.entity_id
_entity_poly.type
_entity_poly.pdbx_seq_one_letter_code
_entity_poly.pdbx_strand_id
1 'polypeptide(L)'
;MPETSSPFNSAPKRLQDTSRISDLGNQTFMVTFVSKPKGNGKPATLNGNGLLAGTIINREELLQTNEGRVEIRDNFGQIFRLREESTFQIELTEEGFQPVYDGFVFKFHRGKIAPMVSDGKYRTSCYDQGTPIVIIEPVDETTDKYFSFSDDSRVYEYDESGRKFTIVALDEDEEVELHYDVRNSMRTRYVAKNRQRISDKDLDRFSQQYMNDRLWI
;
A
#
# COMPACT_ATOMS: atom_id res chain seq x y z
N MET A 1 -15.41 21.76 -3.10
CA MET A 1 -14.87 21.20 -1.84
C MET A 1 -13.36 21.34 -1.92
N PRO A 2 -12.68 21.81 -0.87
CA PRO A 2 -11.24 22.00 -0.96
C PRO A 2 -10.57 20.64 -1.07
N GLU A 3 -9.73 20.47 -2.09
CA GLU A 3 -8.82 19.34 -2.23
C GLU A 3 -7.94 19.30 -0.98
N THR A 4 -8.19 18.35 -0.08
CA THR A 4 -7.23 17.99 0.95
C THR A 4 -6.08 17.28 0.24
N SER A 5 -5.15 18.06 -0.29
CA SER A 5 -3.83 17.55 -0.60
C SER A 5 -3.30 16.94 0.69
N SER A 6 -3.12 15.63 0.64
CA SER A 6 -2.43 14.89 1.68
C SER A 6 -1.11 15.61 2.00
N PRO A 7 -0.77 15.91 3.27
CA PRO A 7 0.48 16.60 3.62
C PRO A 7 1.74 15.82 3.21
N PHE A 8 1.57 14.62 2.68
CA PHE A 8 2.59 13.75 2.11
C PHE A 8 2.91 14.07 0.62
N ASN A 9 2.22 15.03 -0.01
CA ASN A 9 2.29 15.35 -1.45
C ASN A 9 3.52 16.14 -1.94
N SER A 10 4.69 16.00 -1.32
CA SER A 10 5.90 16.51 -1.97
C SER A 10 7.09 15.63 -1.66
N ALA A 11 7.68 15.09 -2.73
CA ALA A 11 9.04 14.58 -2.73
C ALA A 11 9.94 15.54 -1.93
N PRO A 12 10.71 15.06 -0.94
CA PRO A 12 11.61 15.91 -0.17
C PRO A 12 12.49 16.75 -1.10
N LYS A 13 12.72 18.02 -0.76
CA LYS A 13 13.52 18.99 -1.56
C LYS A 13 14.91 18.47 -1.99
N ARG A 14 15.39 17.39 -1.37
CA ARG A 14 16.66 16.74 -1.65
C ARG A 14 16.65 15.83 -2.88
N LEU A 15 15.47 15.49 -3.43
CA LEU A 15 15.29 14.66 -4.64
C LEU A 15 15.37 15.46 -5.96
N GLN A 16 15.86 16.71 -5.93
CA GLN A 16 16.09 17.52 -7.13
C GLN A 16 17.29 17.05 -7.98
N ASP A 17 18.05 16.06 -7.51
CA ASP A 17 19.11 15.42 -8.28
C ASP A 17 18.61 14.07 -8.81
N THR A 18 18.09 14.10 -10.03
CA THR A 18 17.47 12.93 -10.70
C THR A 18 18.49 11.86 -11.12
N SER A 19 19.78 12.12 -10.98
CA SER A 19 20.88 11.23 -11.41
C SER A 19 21.04 9.95 -10.58
N ARG A 20 20.32 9.84 -9.45
CA ARG A 20 20.36 8.69 -8.52
C ARG A 20 19.00 8.04 -8.27
N ILE A 21 17.97 8.46 -8.98
CA ILE A 21 16.63 7.87 -8.83
C ILE A 21 16.69 6.46 -9.41
N SER A 22 16.53 5.45 -8.57
CA SER A 22 16.19 4.11 -9.05
C SER A 22 14.86 4.22 -9.78
N ASP A 23 14.91 4.16 -11.10
CA ASP A 23 13.74 3.84 -11.89
C ASP A 23 13.18 2.51 -11.38
N LEU A 24 11.85 2.34 -11.41
CA LEU A 24 11.14 1.05 -11.32
C LEU A 24 11.63 0.00 -12.36
N GLY A 25 12.72 0.28 -13.09
CA GLY A 25 13.16 -0.48 -14.25
C GLY A 25 12.04 -0.59 -15.28
N ASN A 26 11.89 -1.81 -15.81
CA ASN A 26 10.80 -2.16 -16.72
C ASN A 26 9.53 -2.60 -15.98
N GLN A 27 9.35 -2.26 -14.69
CA GLN A 27 8.16 -2.65 -13.94
C GLN A 27 6.94 -1.88 -14.44
N THR A 28 5.87 -2.61 -14.76
CA THR A 28 4.60 -2.05 -15.21
C THR A 28 3.49 -2.56 -14.33
N PHE A 29 2.51 -1.72 -14.02
CA PHE A 29 1.36 -2.08 -13.19
C PHE A 29 0.10 -2.06 -14.05
N MET A 30 -0.59 -3.20 -14.12
CA MET A 30 -1.80 -3.38 -14.91
C MET A 30 -2.97 -3.75 -14.01
N VAL A 31 -4.10 -3.09 -14.23
CA VAL A 31 -5.37 -3.46 -13.62
C VAL A 31 -5.86 -4.75 -14.27
N THR A 32 -6.08 -5.78 -13.47
CA THR A 32 -6.52 -7.10 -13.93
C THR A 32 -7.95 -7.42 -13.55
N PHE A 33 -8.49 -6.73 -12.56
CA PHE A 33 -9.88 -6.87 -12.13
C PHE A 33 -10.43 -5.53 -11.65
N VAL A 34 -11.69 -5.25 -11.98
CA VAL A 34 -12.47 -4.13 -11.46
C VAL A 34 -13.87 -4.66 -11.15
N SER A 35 -14.29 -4.62 -9.89
CA SER A 35 -15.64 -5.04 -9.53
C SER A 35 -16.66 -3.98 -9.93
N LYS A 36 -17.89 -4.42 -10.21
CA LYS A 36 -19.03 -3.50 -10.27
C LYS A 36 -19.33 -2.99 -8.86
N PRO A 37 -19.64 -1.69 -8.67
CA PRO A 37 -20.13 -1.19 -7.41
C PRO A 37 -21.49 -1.83 -7.09
N LYS A 38 -21.86 -1.87 -5.80
CA LYS A 38 -23.17 -2.39 -5.40
C LYS A 38 -24.26 -1.39 -5.82
N GLY A 39 -25.24 -1.84 -6.59
CA GLY A 39 -26.35 -0.98 -7.04
C GLY A 39 -25.86 0.21 -7.88
N ASN A 40 -26.23 1.43 -7.47
CA ASN A 40 -25.86 2.69 -8.12
C ASN A 40 -24.61 3.35 -7.51
N GLY A 41 -23.78 2.58 -6.79
CA GLY A 41 -22.57 3.10 -6.15
C GLY A 41 -21.54 3.65 -7.13
N LYS A 42 -20.61 4.45 -6.63
CA LYS A 42 -19.55 5.08 -7.41
C LYS A 42 -18.50 4.04 -7.86
N PRO A 43 -18.26 3.87 -9.17
CA PRO A 43 -17.30 2.89 -9.68
C PRO A 43 -15.85 3.32 -9.42
N ALA A 44 -14.91 2.39 -9.55
CA ALA A 44 -13.49 2.71 -9.51
C ALA A 44 -13.07 3.63 -10.67
N THR A 45 -12.09 4.49 -10.41
CA THR A 45 -11.63 5.51 -11.36
C THR A 45 -10.11 5.60 -11.43
N LEU A 46 -9.58 6.00 -12.60
CA LEU A 46 -8.21 6.45 -12.79
C LEU A 46 -8.23 7.92 -13.20
N ASN A 47 -7.63 8.80 -12.40
CA ASN A 47 -7.69 10.26 -12.58
C ASN A 47 -9.13 10.77 -12.74
N GLY A 48 -10.06 10.20 -11.99
CA GLY A 48 -11.50 10.53 -12.04
C GLY A 48 -12.27 9.93 -13.23
N ASN A 49 -11.61 9.28 -14.19
CA ASN A 49 -12.25 8.60 -15.32
C ASN A 49 -12.56 7.14 -14.99
N GLY A 50 -13.58 6.55 -15.60
CA GLY A 50 -13.95 5.16 -15.37
C GLY A 50 -12.79 4.19 -15.60
N LEU A 51 -12.56 3.28 -14.66
CA LEU A 51 -11.49 2.29 -14.71
C LEU A 51 -11.96 0.97 -15.34
N LEU A 52 -11.11 0.35 -16.16
CA LEU A 52 -11.37 -0.94 -16.79
C LEU A 52 -10.21 -1.92 -16.51
N ALA A 53 -10.51 -3.22 -16.56
CA ALA A 53 -9.47 -4.24 -16.62
C ALA A 53 -8.68 -4.11 -17.93
N GLY A 54 -7.36 -4.34 -17.86
CA GLY A 54 -6.39 -4.12 -18.94
C GLY A 54 -5.76 -2.72 -18.94
N THR A 55 -6.24 -1.79 -18.11
CA THR A 55 -5.63 -0.45 -17.98
C THR A 55 -4.24 -0.56 -17.35
N ILE A 56 -3.24 0.04 -18.00
CA ILE A 56 -1.89 0.24 -17.44
C ILE A 56 -1.90 1.53 -16.63
N ILE A 57 -1.36 1.48 -15.42
CA ILE A 57 -1.22 2.64 -14.53
C ILE A 57 0.16 3.26 -14.77
N ASN A 58 0.18 4.52 -15.19
CA ASN A 58 1.39 5.30 -15.38
C ASN A 58 1.74 6.10 -14.12
N ARG A 59 2.93 6.71 -14.14
CA ARG A 59 3.41 7.61 -13.09
C ARG A 59 2.39 8.73 -12.85
N GLU A 60 2.21 9.08 -11.59
CA GLU A 60 1.32 10.16 -11.14
C GLU A 60 -0.18 9.93 -11.43
N GLU A 61 -0.60 8.82 -12.05
CA GLU A 61 -2.01 8.51 -12.20
C GLU A 61 -2.61 7.95 -10.91
N LEU A 62 -3.67 8.60 -10.41
CA LEU A 62 -4.34 8.23 -9.18
C LEU A 62 -5.49 7.27 -9.48
N LEU A 63 -5.35 6.03 -9.03
CA LEU A 63 -6.43 5.05 -8.97
C LEU A 63 -7.19 5.21 -7.65
N GLN A 64 -8.51 5.27 -7.73
CA GLN A 64 -9.41 5.28 -6.58
C GLN A 64 -10.45 4.19 -6.75
N THR A 65 -10.61 3.31 -5.76
CA THR A 65 -11.57 2.21 -5.85
C THR A 65 -13.01 2.66 -5.63
N ASN A 66 -13.22 3.76 -4.90
CA ASN A 66 -14.54 4.26 -4.49
C ASN A 66 -15.36 3.13 -3.85
N GLU A 67 -16.55 2.78 -4.36
CA GLU A 67 -17.37 1.68 -3.81
C GLU A 67 -17.10 0.33 -4.52
N GLY A 68 -16.01 0.25 -5.29
CA GLY A 68 -15.57 -0.96 -6.00
C GLY A 68 -14.34 -1.61 -5.36
N ARG A 69 -13.89 -2.70 -5.97
CA ARG A 69 -12.67 -3.43 -5.63
C ARG A 69 -11.83 -3.59 -6.88
N VAL A 70 -10.50 -3.54 -6.74
CA VAL A 70 -9.57 -3.53 -7.87
C VAL A 70 -8.40 -4.47 -7.58
N GLU A 71 -8.01 -5.28 -8.57
CA GLU A 71 -6.74 -6.03 -8.53
C GLU A 71 -5.76 -5.41 -9.52
N ILE A 72 -4.57 -5.09 -9.03
CA ILE A 72 -3.44 -4.59 -9.81
C ILE A 72 -2.35 -5.65 -9.76
N ARG A 73 -1.74 -5.95 -10.91
CA ARG A 73 -0.59 -6.85 -10.99
C ARG A 73 0.54 -6.15 -11.68
N ASP A 74 1.74 -6.37 -11.18
CA ASP A 74 2.93 -6.03 -11.94
C ASP A 74 3.37 -7.17 -12.87
N ASN A 75 4.36 -6.90 -13.70
CA ASN A 75 4.99 -7.87 -14.59
C ASN A 75 6.05 -8.76 -13.92
N PHE A 76 6.29 -8.63 -12.60
CA PHE A 76 7.23 -9.45 -11.82
C PHE A 76 6.55 -10.43 -10.86
N GLY A 77 5.23 -10.36 -10.69
CA GLY A 77 4.43 -11.27 -9.86
C GLY A 77 3.86 -10.62 -8.60
N GLN A 78 4.11 -9.33 -8.35
CA GLN A 78 3.47 -8.58 -7.27
C GLN A 78 2.00 -8.32 -7.60
N ILE A 79 1.14 -8.56 -6.62
CA ILE A 79 -0.29 -8.35 -6.71
C ILE A 79 -0.72 -7.42 -5.58
N PHE A 80 -1.60 -6.46 -5.90
CA PHE A 80 -2.30 -5.60 -4.96
C PHE A 80 -3.80 -5.81 -5.14
N ARG A 81 -4.47 -6.25 -4.09
CA ARG A 81 -5.93 -6.34 -3.98
C ARG A 81 -6.41 -5.20 -3.11
N LEU A 82 -7.05 -4.23 -3.74
CA LEU A 82 -7.58 -3.03 -3.11
C LEU A 82 -9.09 -3.19 -2.97
N ARG A 83 -9.60 -3.03 -1.76
CA ARG A 83 -11.05 -3.04 -1.50
C ARG A 83 -11.65 -1.64 -1.70
N GLU A 84 -12.88 -1.46 -1.27
CA GLU A 84 -13.56 -0.17 -1.29
C GLU A 84 -12.73 0.92 -0.57
N GLU A 85 -12.93 2.17 -0.97
CA GLU A 85 -12.32 3.36 -0.34
C GLU A 85 -10.78 3.33 -0.27
N SER A 86 -10.15 2.67 -1.24
CA SER A 86 -8.70 2.50 -1.32
C SER A 86 -8.11 3.27 -2.50
N THR A 87 -6.83 3.60 -2.44
CA THR A 87 -6.12 4.28 -3.53
C THR A 87 -4.82 3.61 -3.90
N PHE A 88 -4.36 3.87 -5.13
CA PHE A 88 -3.06 3.45 -5.62
C PHE A 88 -2.51 4.46 -6.62
N GLN A 89 -1.23 4.77 -6.51
CA GLN A 89 -0.52 5.69 -7.39
C GLN A 89 0.95 5.29 -7.45
N ILE A 90 1.62 5.58 -8.57
CA ILE A 90 3.07 5.45 -8.67
C ILE A 90 3.67 6.84 -8.43
N GLU A 91 4.33 7.02 -7.29
CA GLU A 91 4.87 8.31 -6.85
C GLU A 91 6.40 8.26 -6.71
N LEU A 92 7.06 9.42 -6.80
CA LEU A 92 8.48 9.55 -6.48
C LEU A 92 8.67 9.65 -4.96
N THR A 93 9.44 8.71 -4.40
CA THR A 93 9.70 8.58 -2.96
C THR A 93 11.21 8.60 -2.65
N GLU A 94 11.58 8.40 -1.38
CA GLU A 94 13.00 8.28 -0.96
C GLU A 94 13.68 7.03 -1.55
N GLU A 95 12.91 6.03 -1.97
CA GLU A 95 13.40 4.81 -2.63
C GLU A 95 13.20 4.85 -4.16
N GLY A 96 13.02 6.05 -4.72
CA GLY A 96 12.70 6.25 -6.13
C GLY A 96 11.21 6.11 -6.41
N PHE A 97 10.85 5.79 -7.66
CA PHE A 97 9.44 5.57 -7.98
C PHE A 97 8.95 4.30 -7.29
N GLN A 98 7.88 4.40 -6.50
CA GLN A 98 7.32 3.27 -5.77
C GLN A 98 5.80 3.25 -5.90
N PRO A 99 5.17 2.06 -5.83
CA PRO A 99 3.73 1.98 -5.62
C PRO A 99 3.39 2.54 -4.24
N VAL A 100 2.54 3.56 -4.23
CA VAL A 100 1.97 4.17 -3.04
C VAL A 100 0.49 3.83 -2.99
N TYR A 101 0.05 3.25 -1.89
CA TYR A 101 -1.33 2.79 -1.72
C TYR A 101 -1.91 3.18 -0.37
N ASP A 102 -3.22 3.15 -0.25
CA ASP A 102 -3.95 3.58 0.95
C ASP A 102 -5.28 2.82 1.07
N GLY A 103 -5.81 2.71 2.29
CA GLY A 103 -7.06 2.03 2.60
C GLY A 103 -6.91 0.52 2.81
N PHE A 104 -7.89 -0.26 2.34
CA PHE A 104 -7.93 -1.69 2.60
C PHE A 104 -7.09 -2.48 1.59
N VAL A 105 -5.86 -2.80 1.94
CA VAL A 105 -4.85 -3.33 1.03
C VAL A 105 -4.43 -4.75 1.41
N PHE A 106 -4.42 -5.63 0.41
CA PHE A 106 -3.71 -6.91 0.47
C PHE A 106 -2.68 -6.98 -0.65
N LYS A 107 -1.41 -6.98 -0.26
CA LYS A 107 -0.25 -7.07 -1.15
C LYS A 107 0.33 -8.47 -1.02
N PHE A 108 0.52 -9.17 -2.13
CA PHE A 108 1.21 -10.46 -2.10
C PHE A 108 1.94 -10.78 -3.39
N HIS A 109 2.97 -11.61 -3.32
CA HIS A 109 3.76 -12.02 -4.47
C HIS A 109 3.41 -13.44 -4.94
N ARG A 110 3.20 -13.64 -6.24
CA ARG A 110 3.08 -14.97 -6.86
C ARG A 110 4.37 -15.38 -7.56
N GLY A 111 4.82 -16.60 -7.28
CA GLY A 111 6.00 -17.18 -7.93
C GLY A 111 7.30 -16.85 -7.19
N LYS A 112 8.44 -17.08 -7.85
CA LYS A 112 9.76 -16.82 -7.25
C LYS A 112 9.90 -15.31 -7.01
N ILE A 113 10.08 -14.95 -5.75
CA ILE A 113 10.46 -13.63 -5.28
C ILE A 113 11.77 -13.26 -5.99
N ALA A 114 11.69 -12.32 -6.94
CA ALA A 114 12.90 -11.72 -7.48
C ALA A 114 13.62 -10.96 -6.35
N PRO A 115 14.96 -10.91 -6.29
CA PRO A 115 15.67 -10.18 -5.25
C PRO A 115 15.37 -8.68 -5.19
N MET A 116 14.60 -8.16 -6.16
CA MET A 116 14.12 -6.79 -6.25
C MET A 116 12.62 -6.69 -5.92
N VAL A 117 12.11 -7.42 -4.92
CA VAL A 117 10.72 -7.20 -4.49
C VAL A 117 10.56 -5.74 -4.11
N SER A 118 9.69 -5.07 -4.86
CA SER A 118 9.33 -3.68 -4.66
C SER A 118 8.69 -3.56 -3.28
N ASP A 119 9.48 -3.00 -2.36
CA ASP A 119 8.95 -2.35 -1.17
C ASP A 119 7.87 -1.37 -1.62
N GLY A 120 6.73 -1.35 -0.95
CA GLY A 120 5.64 -0.42 -1.25
C GLY A 120 5.49 0.58 -0.12
N LYS A 121 4.89 1.73 -0.40
CA LYS A 121 4.61 2.74 0.62
C LYS A 121 3.11 2.79 0.89
N TYR A 122 2.70 2.59 2.13
CA TYR A 122 1.30 2.83 2.52
C TYR A 122 1.15 4.27 3.03
N ARG A 123 0.27 5.06 2.40
CA ARG A 123 0.25 6.54 2.41
C ARG A 123 0.21 7.19 3.80
N THR A 124 -0.73 6.80 4.67
CA THR A 124 -0.85 7.32 6.05
C THR A 124 0.27 6.83 6.96
N SER A 125 1.16 6.01 6.43
CA SER A 125 2.10 5.20 7.19
C SER A 125 3.42 5.05 6.44
N CYS A 126 4.05 3.90 6.58
CA CYS A 126 5.44 3.66 6.29
C CYS A 126 5.58 2.59 5.20
N TYR A 127 6.83 2.34 4.81
CA TYR A 127 7.15 1.35 3.81
C TYR A 127 7.06 -0.07 4.40
N ASP A 128 6.68 -1.05 3.58
CA ASP A 128 6.60 -2.46 3.95
C ASP A 128 7.73 -3.30 3.34
N GLN A 129 8.84 -3.44 4.08
CA GLN A 129 10.03 -4.09 3.54
C GLN A 129 9.84 -5.59 3.38
N GLY A 130 10.27 -6.14 2.23
CA GLY A 130 10.66 -7.55 2.10
C GLY A 130 9.57 -8.57 2.43
N THR A 131 8.30 -8.14 2.50
CA THR A 131 7.22 -8.98 2.98
C THR A 131 6.44 -9.56 1.80
N PRO A 132 6.45 -10.89 1.61
CA PRO A 132 5.79 -11.52 0.48
C PRO A 132 4.27 -11.42 0.56
N ILE A 133 3.71 -11.18 1.75
CA ILE A 133 2.28 -11.07 2.03
C ILE A 133 2.04 -10.02 3.12
N VAL A 134 1.39 -8.91 2.79
CA VAL A 134 1.02 -7.84 3.73
C VAL A 134 -0.48 -7.59 3.63
N ILE A 135 -1.15 -7.51 4.78
CA ILE A 135 -2.50 -6.93 4.89
C ILE A 135 -2.39 -5.64 5.71
N ILE A 136 -2.98 -4.57 5.22
CA ILE A 136 -3.09 -3.29 5.92
C ILE A 136 -4.55 -2.84 5.84
N GLU A 137 -5.11 -2.45 6.97
CA GLU A 137 -6.49 -1.97 7.06
C GLU A 137 -6.57 -0.71 7.93
N PRO A 138 -7.29 0.33 7.49
CA PRO A 138 -7.53 1.51 8.32
C PRO A 138 -8.46 1.15 9.47
N VAL A 139 -8.11 1.60 10.68
CA VAL A 139 -8.94 1.52 11.87
C VAL A 139 -9.71 2.83 12.05
N ASP A 140 -9.02 3.95 11.89
CA ASP A 140 -9.56 5.30 11.89
C ASP A 140 -8.69 6.23 11.03
N GLU A 141 -8.99 7.53 11.02
CA GLU A 141 -8.26 8.53 10.22
C GLU A 141 -6.76 8.62 10.54
N THR A 142 -6.32 8.12 11.69
CA THR A 142 -4.95 8.25 12.22
C THR A 142 -4.30 6.94 12.60
N THR A 143 -4.98 5.82 12.37
CA THR A 143 -4.55 4.52 12.88
C THR A 143 -4.78 3.46 11.83
N ASP A 144 -3.71 2.76 11.48
CA ASP A 144 -3.73 1.63 10.56
C ASP A 144 -3.32 0.35 11.28
N LYS A 145 -3.92 -0.76 10.88
CA LYS A 145 -3.60 -2.08 11.42
C LYS A 145 -2.84 -2.88 10.37
N TYR A 146 -1.70 -3.41 10.79
CA TYR A 146 -0.82 -4.24 10.00
C TYR A 146 -0.90 -5.68 10.46
N PHE A 147 -0.87 -6.60 9.49
CA PHE A 147 -0.84 -8.03 9.74
C PHE A 147 0.34 -8.64 8.98
N SER A 148 1.15 -9.40 9.70
CA SER A 148 2.35 -10.06 9.20
C SER A 148 2.11 -11.56 9.02
N PHE A 149 2.56 -12.08 7.88
CA PHE A 149 2.60 -13.50 7.56
C PHE A 149 4.03 -13.94 7.19
N SER A 150 5.04 -13.24 7.73
CA SER A 150 6.45 -13.47 7.44
C SER A 150 7.32 -13.06 8.62
N ASP A 151 8.35 -13.84 8.92
CA ASP A 151 9.27 -13.63 10.06
C ASP A 151 10.20 -12.40 9.94
N ASP A 152 10.14 -11.64 8.85
CA ASP A 152 10.99 -10.46 8.63
C ASP A 152 10.19 -9.24 8.15
N SER A 153 8.93 -9.14 8.56
CA SER A 153 8.10 -8.00 8.22
C SER A 153 8.50 -6.77 9.02
N ARG A 154 8.97 -5.74 8.29
CA ARG A 154 9.39 -4.48 8.88
C ARG A 154 8.63 -3.32 8.28
N VAL A 155 8.07 -2.51 9.18
CA VAL A 155 7.50 -1.22 8.83
C VAL A 155 8.52 -0.14 9.18
N TYR A 156 8.93 0.66 8.20
CA TYR A 156 10.02 1.63 8.35
C TYR A 156 9.74 2.94 7.62
N GLU A 157 10.43 3.99 8.03
CA GLU A 157 10.35 5.31 7.40
C GLU A 157 11.73 5.99 7.33
N TYR A 158 11.82 7.10 6.62
CA TYR A 158 13.00 7.95 6.56
C TYR A 158 12.82 9.17 7.47
N ASP A 159 13.85 9.49 8.26
CA ASP A 159 13.83 10.71 9.06
C ASP A 159 14.04 11.95 8.19
N GLU A 160 13.93 13.14 8.78
CA GLU A 160 14.06 14.43 8.09
C GLU A 160 15.43 14.64 7.43
N SER A 161 16.43 13.82 7.79
CA SER A 161 17.77 13.80 7.19
C SER A 161 17.92 12.75 6.08
N GLY A 162 16.86 12.03 5.73
CA GLY A 162 16.84 10.93 4.77
C GLY A 162 17.46 9.64 5.30
N ARG A 163 17.50 9.43 6.63
CA ARG A 163 18.01 8.19 7.23
C ARG A 163 16.87 7.25 7.55
N LYS A 164 16.90 6.04 6.97
CA LYS A 164 15.98 4.95 7.26
C LYS A 164 16.00 4.58 8.76
N PHE A 165 14.84 4.35 9.34
CA PHE A 165 14.66 3.80 10.67
C PHE A 165 13.43 2.90 10.74
N THR A 166 13.55 1.79 11.45
CA THR A 166 12.43 0.87 11.68
C THR A 166 11.50 1.46 12.74
N ILE A 167 10.19 1.39 12.48
CA ILE A 167 9.14 1.78 13.42
C ILE A 167 8.71 0.56 14.22
N VAL A 168 8.44 -0.55 13.53
CA VAL A 168 8.12 -1.83 14.15
C VAL A 168 8.63 -2.99 13.28
N ALA A 169 9.02 -4.06 13.95
CA ALA A 169 9.26 -5.36 13.35
C ALA A 169 8.23 -6.34 13.91
N LEU A 170 7.63 -7.13 13.02
CA LEU A 170 6.59 -8.12 13.33
C LEU A 170 7.09 -9.51 12.96
N ASP A 171 6.80 -10.47 13.82
CA ASP A 171 7.01 -11.88 13.54
C ASP A 171 5.84 -12.43 12.69
N GLU A 172 5.95 -13.68 12.21
CA GLU A 172 4.84 -14.35 11.54
C GLU A 172 3.62 -14.46 12.50
N ASP A 173 2.42 -14.32 11.94
CA ASP A 173 1.12 -14.36 12.64
C ASP A 173 0.92 -13.27 13.70
N GLU A 174 1.65 -12.15 13.59
CA GLU A 174 1.44 -10.97 14.43
C GLU A 174 0.68 -9.86 13.72
N GLU A 175 -0.04 -9.08 14.53
CA GLU A 175 -0.67 -7.83 14.15
C GLU A 175 -0.25 -6.70 15.08
N VAL A 176 -0.33 -5.47 14.57
CA VAL A 176 -0.08 -4.25 15.34
C VAL A 176 -0.89 -3.09 14.78
N GLU A 177 -1.29 -2.17 15.66
CA GLU A 177 -1.84 -0.88 15.26
C GLU A 177 -0.74 0.17 15.25
N LEU A 178 -0.56 0.86 14.13
CA LEU A 178 0.31 2.01 14.01
C LEU A 178 -0.54 3.28 14.03
N HIS A 179 -0.45 4.01 15.14
CA HIS A 179 -1.03 5.33 15.27
C HIS A 179 -0.05 6.39 14.79
N TYR A 180 -0.50 7.32 13.95
CA TYR A 180 0.32 8.43 13.45
C TYR A 180 -0.17 9.79 13.98
N ASP A 181 0.77 10.67 14.35
CA ASP A 181 0.49 12.07 14.67
C ASP A 181 1.43 12.99 13.87
N VAL A 182 0.88 13.66 12.86
CA VAL A 182 1.61 14.54 11.94
C VAL A 182 2.34 15.70 12.65
N ARG A 183 1.93 16.05 13.88
CA ARG A 183 2.54 17.13 14.67
C ARG A 183 3.90 16.73 15.25
N ASN A 184 4.19 15.43 15.32
CA ASN A 184 5.45 14.90 15.81
C ASN A 184 6.50 14.83 14.69
N SER A 185 7.78 14.85 15.09
CA SER A 185 8.91 14.56 14.20
C SER A 185 8.85 13.11 13.73
N MET A 186 9.48 12.79 12.60
CA MET A 186 9.33 11.48 11.94
C MET A 186 9.58 10.30 12.88
N ARG A 187 10.63 10.38 13.70
CA ARG A 187 11.02 9.30 14.62
C ARG A 187 10.03 9.05 15.76
N THR A 188 9.16 10.00 16.07
CA THR A 188 8.13 9.89 17.12
C THR A 188 6.71 10.06 16.57
N ARG A 189 6.59 10.15 15.23
CA ARG A 189 5.32 10.29 14.53
C ARG A 189 4.45 9.07 14.66
N TYR A 190 5.07 7.90 14.62
CA TYR A 190 4.39 6.61 14.64
C TYR A 190 4.59 5.94 15.99
N VAL A 191 3.48 5.46 16.56
CA VAL A 191 3.48 4.71 17.82
C VAL A 191 2.78 3.39 17.58
N ALA A 192 3.53 2.30 17.72
CA ALA A 192 3.01 0.94 17.69
C ALA A 192 2.23 0.63 18.99
N LYS A 193 1.01 0.12 18.84
CA LYS A 193 0.10 -0.25 19.93
C LYS A 193 -0.55 -1.60 19.63
N ASN A 194 -1.10 -2.23 20.67
CA ASN A 194 -1.95 -3.42 20.55
C ASN A 194 -1.30 -4.57 19.76
N ARG A 195 0.02 -4.76 19.92
CA ARG A 195 0.74 -5.89 19.31
C ARG A 195 0.23 -7.19 19.92
N GLN A 196 -0.24 -8.09 19.07
CA GLN A 196 -0.77 -9.40 19.47
C GLN A 196 -0.72 -10.38 18.30
N ARG A 197 -1.13 -11.63 18.54
CA ARG A 197 -1.33 -12.59 17.45
C ARG A 197 -2.60 -12.26 16.67
N ILE A 198 -2.57 -12.54 15.37
CA ILE A 198 -3.74 -12.46 14.50
C ILE A 198 -4.80 -13.43 15.03
N SER A 199 -6.04 -12.96 15.15
CA SER A 199 -7.14 -13.80 15.62
C SER A 199 -7.60 -14.79 14.55
N ASP A 200 -8.06 -15.98 14.95
CA ASP A 200 -8.66 -16.96 14.01
C ASP A 200 -9.78 -16.33 13.17
N LYS A 201 -10.57 -15.44 13.78
CA LYS A 201 -11.63 -14.69 13.09
C LYS A 201 -11.09 -13.81 11.97
N ASP A 202 -9.95 -13.15 12.18
CA ASP A 202 -9.32 -12.34 11.15
C ASP A 202 -8.70 -13.21 10.05
N LEU A 203 -8.07 -14.33 10.40
CA LEU A 203 -7.56 -15.30 9.42
C LEU A 203 -8.67 -15.83 8.51
N ASP A 204 -9.82 -16.21 9.08
CA ASP A 204 -11.00 -16.62 8.33
C ASP A 204 -11.52 -15.51 7.42
N ARG A 205 -11.56 -14.27 7.93
CA ARG A 205 -11.99 -13.09 7.18
C ARG A 205 -11.06 -12.82 6.00
N PHE A 206 -9.75 -12.90 6.18
CA PHE A 206 -8.77 -12.68 5.12
C PHE A 206 -8.87 -13.72 4.03
N SER A 207 -9.07 -14.98 4.41
CA SER A 207 -9.32 -16.07 3.47
C SER A 207 -10.54 -15.78 2.59
N GLN A 208 -11.61 -15.25 3.19
CA GLN A 208 -12.87 -14.96 2.51
C GLN A 208 -12.91 -13.64 1.74
N GLN A 209 -12.07 -12.66 2.07
CA GLN A 209 -12.12 -11.33 1.45
C GLN A 209 -10.96 -11.08 0.48
N TYR A 210 -9.77 -11.58 0.81
CA TYR A 210 -8.55 -11.27 0.10
C TYR A 210 -7.99 -12.47 -0.65
N MET A 211 -7.86 -13.64 -0.02
CA MET A 211 -7.11 -14.76 -0.59
C MET A 211 -7.91 -15.59 -1.61
N ASN A 212 -9.24 -15.61 -1.50
CA ASN A 212 -10.09 -16.35 -2.45
C ASN A 212 -10.12 -15.68 -3.83
N ASP A 213 -9.31 -16.22 -4.75
CA ASP A 213 -9.19 -15.76 -6.14
C ASP A 213 -10.51 -15.60 -6.89
N ARG A 214 -11.53 -16.41 -6.57
CA ARG A 214 -12.84 -16.35 -7.23
C ARG A 214 -13.55 -15.00 -7.03
N LEU A 215 -13.10 -14.21 -6.07
CA LEU A 215 -13.65 -12.89 -5.78
C LEU A 215 -12.94 -11.75 -6.54
N TRP A 216 -11.88 -12.08 -7.28
CA TRP A 216 -10.93 -11.16 -7.91
C TRP A 216 -10.62 -11.53 -9.38
N ILE A 217 -11.48 -12.33 -10.00
CA ILE A 217 -11.42 -12.74 -11.41
C ILE A 217 -12.72 -12.40 -12.13
#